data_AF-A0A1U9LJP6-F1
#
_entry.id   AF-A0A1U9LJP6-F1
#
_cell.length_a   1.000
_cell.length_b   1.000
_cell.length_c   1.000
_cell.angle_alpha   90.00
_cell.angle_beta   90.00
_cell.angle_gamma   90.00
#
_symmetry.space_group_name_H-M   'P 1'
#
loop_
_entity.id
_entity.type
_entity.pdbx_description
1 polymer ?
#
loop_
_entity_poly.entity_id
_entity_poly.type
_entity_poly.pdbx_seq_one_letter_code
_entity_poly.pdbx_strand_id
1 'polypeptide(L)'
;MINTAEKKENRLFIRVIGRISDVKDQNAIDRQFEGSSCDPDITQCMTMNVPVLAEDTYKDLKDTISTMAEVFCPPDQEFFHPNAPLNPAGSKSCKPYSKEDWASAISAFCRFQPDRDHPDPKASPYVIADGYCPTNLVVQVIPVDNESAALDLYMECLDRFSQGERDFAEQIPESYLENDTAFLCPDGTLFSRAEAAADAGYDTGMEISFRDLMSGDYELPAPAAESHMKPGA
;
A
#
# COMPACT_ATOMS: atom_id res chain seq x y z
N MET A 1 -33.19 2.44 -13.03
CA MET A 1 -32.19 1.67 -13.80
C MET A 1 -30.90 2.45 -13.74
N ILE A 2 -30.05 2.15 -12.75
CA ILE A 2 -28.72 2.73 -12.71
C ILE A 2 -27.91 1.88 -13.67
N ASN A 3 -27.60 2.45 -14.83
CA ASN A 3 -26.64 1.89 -15.76
C ASN A 3 -25.27 2.24 -15.18
N THR A 4 -24.90 1.58 -14.09
CA THR A 4 -23.51 1.54 -13.65
C THR A 4 -22.86 0.67 -14.72
N ALA A 5 -22.26 1.29 -15.74
CA ALA A 5 -21.16 0.63 -16.41
C ALA A 5 -20.25 0.20 -15.27
N GLU A 6 -20.23 -1.08 -14.95
CA GLU A 6 -19.33 -1.66 -13.96
C GLU A 6 -17.94 -1.26 -14.44
N LYS A 7 -17.44 -0.12 -13.95
CA LYS A 7 -16.07 0.29 -14.16
C LYS A 7 -15.28 -0.88 -13.60
N LYS A 8 -14.48 -1.49 -14.47
CA LYS A 8 -13.63 -2.62 -14.13
C LYS A 8 -12.70 -2.12 -13.01
N GLU A 9 -13.06 -2.36 -11.76
CA GLU A 9 -12.17 -2.07 -10.64
C GLU A 9 -10.91 -2.90 -10.86
N ASN A 10 -9.75 -2.25 -10.72
CA ASN A 10 -8.49 -2.95 -10.83
C ASN A 10 -8.47 -4.03 -9.75
N ARG A 11 -8.41 -5.30 -10.16
CA ARG A 11 -8.45 -6.44 -9.23
C ARG A 11 -7.17 -6.57 -8.41
N LEU A 12 -6.12 -5.86 -8.83
CA LEU A 12 -4.80 -5.85 -8.22
C LEU A 12 -4.35 -4.42 -7.96
N PHE A 13 -3.58 -4.26 -6.90
CA PHE A 13 -2.95 -3.02 -6.49
C PHE A 13 -1.50 -3.25 -6.08
N ILE A 14 -0.60 -2.32 -6.39
CA ILE A 14 0.85 -2.43 -6.11
C ILE A 14 1.30 -1.21 -5.30
N ARG A 15 2.01 -1.44 -4.19
CA ARG A 15 2.65 -0.39 -3.39
C ARG A 15 4.04 -0.76 -2.92
N VAL A 16 4.85 0.22 -2.57
CA VAL A 16 6.15 0.04 -1.91
C VAL A 16 5.92 -0.02 -0.40
N ILE A 17 6.48 -1.03 0.27
CA ILE A 17 6.33 -1.22 1.73
C ILE A 17 7.66 -1.25 2.47
N GLY A 18 8.80 -1.30 1.77
CA GLY A 18 10.09 -1.40 2.43
C GLY A 18 11.27 -1.35 1.47
N ARG A 19 12.47 -1.42 2.04
CA ARG A 19 13.73 -1.40 1.31
C ARG A 19 14.76 -2.27 2.00
N ILE A 20 15.44 -3.11 1.22
CA ILE A 20 16.60 -3.89 1.65
C ILE A 20 17.83 -3.23 1.04
N SER A 21 18.70 -2.69 1.88
CA SER A 21 19.88 -1.95 1.39
C SER A 21 21.01 -2.87 0.89
N ASP A 22 21.13 -4.05 1.50
CA ASP A 22 22.02 -5.13 1.08
C ASP A 22 21.36 -6.49 1.33
N VAL A 23 20.97 -7.19 0.26
CA VAL A 23 20.33 -8.52 0.35
C VAL A 23 21.22 -9.62 0.92
N LYS A 24 22.53 -9.38 1.06
CA LYS A 24 23.44 -10.33 1.71
C LYS A 24 23.50 -10.18 3.23
N ASP A 25 23.08 -9.04 3.77
CA ASP A 25 23.06 -8.80 5.20
C ASP A 25 21.70 -9.20 5.78
N GLN A 26 21.70 -10.27 6.59
CA GLN A 26 20.49 -10.73 7.27
C GLN A 26 19.87 -9.62 8.13
N ASN A 27 20.68 -8.75 8.74
CA ASN A 27 20.13 -7.63 9.50
C ASN A 27 19.40 -6.64 8.59
N ALA A 28 19.84 -6.44 7.35
CA ALA A 28 19.15 -5.55 6.43
C ALA A 28 17.80 -6.13 5.98
N ILE A 29 17.68 -7.46 5.90
CA ILE A 29 16.42 -8.17 5.64
C ILE A 29 15.47 -8.01 6.84
N ASP A 30 15.98 -8.26 8.04
CA ASP A 30 15.17 -8.15 9.27
C ASP A 30 14.69 -6.72 9.51
N ARG A 31 15.42 -5.73 8.97
CA ARG A 31 15.13 -4.29 9.05
C ARG A 31 14.43 -3.72 7.82
N GLN A 32 13.94 -4.56 6.92
CA GLN A 32 13.37 -4.10 5.64
C GLN A 32 12.20 -3.11 5.79
N PHE A 33 11.56 -3.07 6.97
CA PHE A 33 10.47 -2.17 7.34
C PHE A 33 10.86 -1.12 8.40
N GLU A 34 12.11 -1.07 8.87
CA GLU A 34 12.54 -0.05 9.85
C GLU A 34 12.41 1.36 9.25
N GLY A 35 11.42 2.12 9.72
CA GLY A 35 11.09 3.45 9.21
C GLY A 35 10.13 3.46 8.02
N SER A 36 9.63 2.30 7.59
CA SER A 36 8.40 2.23 6.81
C SER A 36 7.22 2.49 7.73
N SER A 37 6.24 3.28 7.27
CA SER A 37 4.99 3.54 8.00
C SER A 37 4.07 2.31 8.07
N CYS A 38 4.43 1.21 7.41
CA CYS A 38 3.54 0.08 7.18
C CYS A 38 4.21 -1.25 7.59
N ASP A 39 3.68 -1.89 8.64
CA ASP A 39 3.88 -3.32 8.85
C ASP A 39 3.02 -4.12 7.84
N PRO A 40 3.48 -5.28 7.34
CA PRO A 40 2.84 -6.02 6.25
C PRO A 40 1.59 -6.82 6.68
N ASP A 41 0.66 -6.22 7.41
CA ASP A 41 -0.50 -6.91 8.00
C ASP A 41 -1.64 -7.25 7.02
N ILE A 42 -1.42 -7.12 5.70
CA ILE A 42 -2.41 -7.55 4.71
C ILE A 42 -2.29 -9.07 4.50
N THR A 43 -3.28 -9.77 5.05
CA THR A 43 -3.32 -11.24 5.13
C THR A 43 -3.23 -11.92 3.76
N GLN A 44 -3.78 -11.28 2.73
CA GLN A 44 -3.76 -11.80 1.36
C GLN A 44 -3.01 -10.86 0.42
N CYS A 45 -1.72 -11.12 0.24
CA CYS A 45 -0.87 -10.35 -0.65
C CYS A 45 0.26 -11.19 -1.24
N MET A 46 0.97 -10.62 -2.21
CA MET A 46 2.23 -11.12 -2.73
C MET A 46 3.30 -10.05 -2.59
N THR A 47 4.38 -10.34 -1.88
CA THR A 47 5.50 -9.41 -1.73
C THR A 47 6.56 -9.71 -2.78
N MET A 48 7.07 -8.73 -3.52
CA MET A 48 8.15 -8.90 -4.50
C MET A 48 9.34 -8.02 -4.14
N ASN A 49 10.55 -8.54 -4.34
CA ASN A 49 11.79 -7.78 -4.20
C ASN A 49 12.22 -7.27 -5.57
N VAL A 50 12.07 -5.97 -5.79
CA VAL A 50 12.39 -5.29 -7.05
C VAL A 50 13.79 -4.69 -6.93
N PRO A 51 14.79 -5.17 -7.69
CA PRO A 51 16.14 -4.60 -7.65
C PRO A 51 16.11 -3.15 -8.12
N VAL A 52 16.92 -2.29 -7.47
CA VAL A 52 16.99 -0.85 -7.79
C VAL A 52 18.43 -0.38 -7.91
N LEU A 53 18.75 0.25 -9.04
CA LEU A 53 19.98 0.97 -9.31
C LEU A 53 19.83 2.46 -8.99
N ALA A 54 20.96 3.15 -8.84
CA ALA A 54 20.95 4.55 -8.43
C ALA A 54 20.33 5.49 -9.48
N GLU A 55 20.42 5.07 -10.74
CA GLU A 55 19.90 5.75 -11.92
C GLU A 55 18.51 5.29 -12.36
N ASP A 56 17.92 4.29 -11.68
CA ASP A 56 16.62 3.76 -12.08
C ASP A 56 15.54 4.83 -11.95
N THR A 57 14.60 4.77 -12.87
CA THR A 57 13.41 5.62 -12.90
C THR A 57 12.15 4.83 -12.57
N TYR A 58 11.03 5.51 -12.33
CA TYR A 58 9.74 4.82 -12.21
C TYR A 58 9.41 3.92 -13.40
N LYS A 59 9.85 4.27 -14.61
CA LYS A 59 9.67 3.41 -15.78
C LYS A 59 10.44 2.10 -15.63
N ASP A 60 11.70 2.16 -15.20
CA ASP A 60 12.53 0.96 -15.02
C ASP A 60 11.95 0.04 -13.94
N LEU A 61 11.37 0.61 -12.87
CA LEU A 61 10.65 -0.14 -11.85
C LEU A 61 9.39 -0.83 -12.41
N LYS A 62 8.57 -0.13 -13.22
CA LYS A 62 7.38 -0.71 -13.88
C LYS A 62 7.77 -1.86 -14.81
N ASP A 63 8.83 -1.68 -15.61
CA ASP A 63 9.34 -2.68 -16.53
C ASP A 63 9.86 -3.92 -15.78
N THR A 64 10.53 -3.71 -14.64
CA THR A 64 11.00 -4.80 -13.77
C THR A 64 9.83 -5.57 -13.15
N ILE A 65 8.83 -4.87 -12.58
CA ILE A 65 7.63 -5.51 -12.02
C ILE A 65 6.87 -6.28 -13.10
N SER A 66 6.74 -5.72 -14.30
CA SER A 66 6.12 -6.39 -15.45
C SER A 66 6.84 -7.70 -15.79
N THR A 67 8.17 -7.66 -15.85
CA THR A 67 9.00 -8.85 -16.10
C THR A 67 8.81 -9.90 -15.00
N MET A 68 8.84 -9.48 -13.72
CA MET A 68 8.64 -10.38 -12.58
C MET A 68 7.24 -11.03 -12.60
N ALA A 69 6.19 -10.27 -12.91
CA ALA A 69 4.83 -10.78 -13.03
C ALA A 69 4.69 -11.84 -14.14
N GLU A 70 5.45 -11.74 -15.22
CA GLU A 70 5.52 -12.77 -16.27
C GLU A 70 6.34 -14.00 -15.85
N VAL A 71 7.39 -13.80 -15.03
CA VAL A 71 8.36 -14.83 -14.62
C VAL A 71 7.90 -15.66 -13.41
N PHE A 72 6.96 -15.21 -12.56
CA PHE A 72 6.48 -15.94 -11.37
C PHE A 72 5.69 -17.26 -11.63
N CYS A 73 5.97 -17.93 -12.76
CA CYS A 73 5.45 -19.21 -13.20
C CYS A 73 6.53 -20.31 -13.42
N PRO A 74 7.61 -20.41 -12.61
CA PRO A 74 8.14 -21.76 -12.29
C PRO A 74 8.74 -21.93 -10.87
N PRO A 75 9.00 -23.19 -10.42
CA PRO A 75 9.15 -23.56 -9.00
C PRO A 75 10.59 -23.54 -8.43
N ASP A 76 11.62 -23.12 -9.18
CA ASP A 76 12.99 -23.62 -8.92
C ASP A 76 14.09 -22.53 -8.74
N GLN A 77 13.83 -21.36 -8.12
CA GLN A 77 14.89 -20.34 -7.91
C GLN A 77 14.92 -19.74 -6.50
N GLU A 78 15.94 -20.13 -5.72
CA GLU A 78 16.12 -19.83 -4.29
C GLU A 78 16.36 -18.36 -3.89
N PHE A 79 16.49 -17.40 -4.82
CA PHE A 79 16.99 -16.06 -4.46
C PHE A 79 15.98 -14.91 -4.49
N PHE A 80 14.79 -15.07 -5.07
CA PHE A 80 13.79 -14.00 -5.11
C PHE A 80 12.36 -14.57 -5.11
N HIS A 81 12.03 -15.35 -4.07
CA HIS A 81 10.66 -15.80 -3.93
C HIS A 81 9.80 -14.74 -3.25
N PRO A 82 8.61 -14.45 -3.78
CA PRO A 82 7.60 -13.74 -3.04
C PRO A 82 7.20 -14.57 -1.83
N ASN A 83 6.89 -13.90 -0.72
CA ASN A 83 6.49 -14.58 0.52
C ASN A 83 5.24 -15.47 0.33
N ALA A 84 4.39 -15.20 -0.68
CA ALA A 84 3.32 -16.11 -1.13
C ALA A 84 2.81 -15.73 -2.54
N PRO A 85 2.37 -16.69 -3.38
CA PRO A 85 1.67 -16.38 -4.62
C PRO A 85 0.29 -15.78 -4.35
N LEU A 86 -0.17 -14.89 -5.23
CA LEU A 86 -1.55 -14.40 -5.18
C LEU A 86 -2.52 -15.56 -5.40
N ASN A 87 -3.39 -15.81 -4.42
CA ASN A 87 -4.41 -16.86 -4.51
C ASN A 87 -5.63 -16.37 -5.32
N PRO A 88 -5.99 -16.99 -6.45
CA PRO A 88 -7.16 -16.62 -7.25
C PRO A 88 -8.49 -16.64 -6.49
N ALA A 89 -8.59 -17.45 -5.43
CA ALA A 89 -9.73 -17.45 -4.52
C ALA A 89 -9.88 -16.15 -3.72
N GLY A 90 -8.86 -15.28 -3.74
CA GLY A 90 -8.94 -13.92 -3.23
C GLY A 90 -9.88 -13.03 -4.01
N SER A 91 -10.14 -13.34 -5.27
CA SER A 91 -10.97 -12.49 -6.11
C SER A 91 -12.44 -12.90 -6.10
N LYS A 92 -13.36 -11.94 -6.24
CA LYS A 92 -14.81 -12.20 -6.31
C LYS A 92 -15.19 -13.17 -7.44
N SER A 93 -14.42 -13.14 -8.52
CA SER A 93 -14.64 -14.03 -9.67
C SER A 93 -14.05 -15.43 -9.47
N CYS A 94 -13.22 -15.64 -8.44
CA CYS A 94 -12.42 -16.85 -8.21
C CYS A 94 -11.57 -17.28 -9.42
N LYS A 95 -11.31 -16.37 -10.36
CA LYS A 95 -10.49 -16.62 -11.55
C LYS A 95 -9.08 -16.09 -11.34
N PRO A 96 -8.07 -16.71 -11.96
CA PRO A 96 -6.72 -16.15 -12.01
C PRO A 96 -6.74 -14.67 -12.44
N TYR A 97 -5.79 -13.91 -11.91
CA TYR A 97 -5.59 -12.52 -12.32
C TYR A 97 -5.13 -12.49 -13.78
N SER A 98 -5.86 -11.75 -14.60
CA SER A 98 -5.63 -11.67 -16.04
C SER A 98 -4.41 -10.79 -16.35
N LYS A 99 -3.90 -10.87 -17.59
CA LYS A 99 -2.85 -9.96 -18.07
C LYS A 99 -3.29 -8.50 -17.99
N GLU A 100 -4.56 -8.24 -18.24
CA GLU A 100 -5.17 -6.92 -18.10
C GLU A 100 -5.16 -6.43 -16.65
N ASP A 101 -5.42 -7.31 -15.67
CA ASP A 101 -5.39 -6.94 -14.25
C ASP A 101 -3.97 -6.49 -13.83
N TRP A 102 -2.95 -7.23 -14.27
CA TRP A 102 -1.54 -6.87 -14.05
C TRP A 102 -1.14 -5.58 -14.76
N ALA A 103 -1.49 -5.44 -16.04
CA ALA A 103 -1.18 -4.24 -16.82
C ALA A 103 -1.82 -2.99 -16.20
N SER A 104 -3.06 -3.09 -15.73
CA SER A 104 -3.72 -2.00 -15.02
C SER A 104 -3.03 -1.65 -13.70
N ALA A 105 -2.65 -2.65 -12.90
CA ALA A 105 -1.97 -2.42 -11.62
C ALA A 105 -0.58 -1.76 -11.81
N ILE A 106 0.20 -2.23 -12.79
CA ILE A 106 1.52 -1.67 -13.13
C ILE A 106 1.38 -0.25 -13.71
N SER A 107 0.34 0.01 -14.51
CA SER A 107 0.06 1.35 -15.02
C SER A 107 -0.33 2.33 -13.91
N ALA A 108 -1.07 1.85 -12.91
CA ALA A 108 -1.46 2.64 -11.76
C ALA A 108 -0.31 2.91 -10.78
N PHE A 109 0.70 2.02 -10.74
CA PHE A 109 1.90 2.18 -9.92
C PHE A 109 2.58 3.52 -10.23
N CYS A 110 2.55 4.43 -9.25
CA CYS A 110 3.10 5.79 -9.34
C CYS A 110 2.57 6.62 -10.53
N ARG A 111 1.29 6.46 -10.89
CA ARG A 111 0.68 7.13 -12.07
C ARG A 111 0.78 8.67 -12.09
N PHE A 112 0.94 9.31 -10.94
CA PHE A 112 1.05 10.77 -10.83
C PHE A 112 2.50 11.26 -10.90
N GLN A 113 3.47 10.35 -10.85
CA GLN A 113 4.88 10.67 -10.98
C GLN A 113 5.34 10.56 -12.43
N PRO A 114 6.12 11.52 -12.93
CA PRO A 114 6.83 11.38 -14.19
C PRO A 114 7.69 10.12 -14.20
N ASP A 115 7.71 9.41 -15.34
CA ASP A 115 8.54 8.22 -15.58
C ASP A 115 10.07 8.44 -15.48
N ARG A 116 10.50 9.66 -15.16
CA ARG A 116 11.90 10.08 -14.96
C ARG A 116 12.22 10.38 -13.50
N ASP A 117 11.20 10.46 -12.64
CA ASP A 117 11.36 10.71 -11.22
C ASP A 117 11.61 9.35 -10.53
N HIS A 118 12.19 9.39 -9.32
CA HIS A 118 12.73 8.24 -8.56
C HIS A 118 14.20 7.79 -8.80
N PRO A 119 15.17 8.65 -9.17
CA PRO A 119 16.57 8.25 -8.98
C PRO A 119 16.86 8.11 -7.47
N ASP A 120 17.37 6.96 -7.05
CA ASP A 120 17.78 6.72 -5.66
C ASP A 120 19.31 6.78 -5.54
N PRO A 121 19.91 7.95 -5.28
CA PRO A 121 21.37 8.07 -5.18
C PRO A 121 21.97 7.30 -4.00
N LYS A 122 21.15 6.78 -3.08
CA LYS A 122 21.57 5.93 -1.97
C LYS A 122 21.51 4.44 -2.29
N ALA A 123 20.94 4.06 -3.44
CA ALA A 123 20.97 2.67 -3.89
C ALA A 123 22.42 2.22 -4.05
N SER A 124 22.73 1.06 -3.47
CA SER A 124 24.05 0.48 -3.59
C SER A 124 24.26 0.01 -5.03
N PRO A 125 25.45 0.24 -5.61
CA PRO A 125 25.71 -0.07 -7.00
C PRO A 125 25.63 -1.56 -7.27
N TYR A 126 25.26 -1.93 -8.49
CA TYR A 126 25.28 -3.31 -8.96
C TYR A 126 26.65 -3.96 -8.76
N VAL A 127 26.68 -5.14 -8.13
CA VAL A 127 27.92 -5.87 -7.86
C VAL A 127 28.22 -6.77 -9.04
N ILE A 128 28.95 -6.23 -10.02
CA ILE A 128 29.26 -6.92 -11.29
C ILE A 128 29.87 -8.31 -11.07
N ALA A 129 30.76 -8.47 -10.09
CA ALA A 129 31.46 -9.72 -9.83
C ALA A 129 30.53 -10.89 -9.52
N ASP A 130 29.39 -10.61 -8.89
CA ASP A 130 28.45 -11.59 -8.40
C ASP A 130 27.12 -11.56 -9.18
N GLY A 131 26.97 -10.63 -10.12
CA GLY A 131 25.82 -10.56 -11.00
C GLY A 131 24.51 -10.10 -10.36
N TYR A 132 24.53 -9.44 -9.19
CA TYR A 132 23.31 -9.06 -8.45
C TYR A 132 23.26 -7.58 -8.03
N CYS A 133 22.03 -7.06 -7.83
CA CYS A 133 21.81 -5.73 -7.26
C CYS A 133 21.63 -5.83 -5.73
N PRO A 134 22.47 -5.15 -4.93
CA PRO A 134 22.39 -5.21 -3.47
C PRO A 134 21.15 -4.51 -2.90
N THR A 135 20.69 -3.42 -3.52
CA THR A 135 19.50 -2.69 -3.07
C THR A 135 18.24 -3.20 -3.76
N ASN A 136 17.23 -3.54 -2.97
CA ASN A 136 15.91 -3.93 -3.45
C ASN A 136 14.83 -3.09 -2.77
N LEU A 137 13.82 -2.67 -3.54
CA LEU A 137 12.55 -2.22 -3.00
C LEU A 137 11.66 -3.43 -2.74
N VAL A 138 10.99 -3.42 -1.61
CA VAL A 138 9.98 -4.41 -1.26
C VAL A 138 8.63 -3.84 -1.68
N VAL A 139 8.01 -4.45 -2.70
CA VAL A 139 6.68 -4.06 -3.17
C VAL A 139 5.66 -5.14 -2.81
N GLN A 140 4.45 -4.73 -2.49
CA GLN A 140 3.34 -5.62 -2.16
C GLN A 140 2.26 -5.51 -3.23
N VAL A 141 1.77 -6.66 -3.70
CA VAL A 141 0.63 -6.79 -4.60
C VAL A 141 -0.56 -7.33 -3.83
N ILE A 142 -1.69 -6.62 -3.90
CA ILE A 142 -2.86 -6.87 -3.05
C ILE A 142 -4.10 -7.05 -3.93
N PRO A 143 -4.94 -8.07 -3.68
CA PRO A 143 -6.28 -8.17 -4.28
C PRO A 143 -7.21 -7.12 -3.67
N VAL A 144 -7.84 -6.30 -4.52
CA VAL A 144 -8.70 -5.20 -4.05
C VAL A 144 -10.16 -5.64 -3.88
N ASP A 145 -10.54 -6.76 -4.49
CA ASP A 145 -11.91 -7.27 -4.48
C ASP A 145 -12.18 -8.30 -3.37
N ASN A 146 -11.19 -8.66 -2.54
CA ASN A 146 -11.37 -9.53 -1.38
C ASN A 146 -11.86 -8.73 -0.16
N GLU A 147 -12.95 -9.13 0.50
CA GLU A 147 -13.46 -8.40 1.68
C GLU A 147 -12.44 -8.25 2.82
N SER A 148 -11.59 -9.26 3.07
CA SER A 148 -10.59 -9.19 4.13
C SER A 148 -9.41 -8.30 3.75
N ALA A 149 -8.81 -8.50 2.57
CA ALA A 149 -7.68 -7.65 2.14
C ALA A 149 -8.11 -6.19 1.87
N ALA A 150 -9.34 -6.00 1.38
CA ALA A 150 -9.95 -4.70 1.21
C ALA A 150 -10.10 -3.97 2.55
N LEU A 151 -10.58 -4.68 3.56
CA LEU A 151 -10.72 -4.13 4.90
C LEU A 151 -9.36 -3.82 5.52
N ASP A 152 -8.38 -4.73 5.41
CA ASP A 152 -7.01 -4.51 5.91
C ASP A 152 -6.40 -3.23 5.29
N LEU A 153 -6.52 -3.07 3.96
CA LEU A 153 -6.05 -1.89 3.24
C LEU A 153 -6.81 -0.61 3.64
N TYR A 154 -8.13 -0.71 3.80
CA TYR A 154 -8.97 0.39 4.25
C TYR A 154 -8.58 0.85 5.66
N MET A 155 -8.40 -0.09 6.59
CA MET A 155 -8.00 0.20 7.97
C MET A 155 -6.60 0.82 8.03
N GLU A 156 -5.67 0.36 7.19
CA GLU A 156 -4.35 0.98 7.07
C GLU A 156 -4.45 2.44 6.58
N CYS A 157 -5.29 2.71 5.57
CA CYS A 157 -5.49 4.07 5.09
C CYS A 157 -6.01 4.98 6.23
N LEU A 158 -6.96 4.50 7.03
CA LEU A 158 -7.47 5.25 8.19
C LEU A 158 -6.39 5.51 9.25
N ASP A 159 -5.57 4.50 9.57
CA ASP A 159 -4.48 4.65 10.53
C ASP A 159 -3.50 5.74 10.07
N ARG A 160 -3.08 5.69 8.81
CA ARG A 160 -2.19 6.70 8.21
C ARG A 160 -2.82 8.09 8.16
N PHE A 161 -4.13 8.17 7.86
CA PHE A 161 -4.84 9.44 7.94
C PHE A 161 -4.81 10.00 9.37
N SER A 162 -5.02 9.16 10.38
CA SER A 162 -4.99 9.55 11.80
C SER A 162 -3.62 10.06 12.26
N GLN A 163 -2.54 9.56 11.64
CA GLN A 163 -1.16 9.99 11.88
C GLN A 163 -0.78 11.27 11.12
N GLY A 164 -1.68 11.80 10.28
CA GLY A 164 -1.42 13.00 9.48
C GLY A 164 -0.66 12.75 8.18
N GLU A 165 -0.44 11.49 7.79
CA GLU A 165 0.19 11.16 6.52
C GLU A 165 -0.76 11.46 5.35
N ARG A 166 -0.25 12.05 4.27
CA ARG A 166 -1.05 12.48 3.10
C ARG A 166 -0.35 12.23 1.76
N ASP A 167 0.90 11.80 1.80
CA ASP A 167 1.77 11.56 0.64
C ASP A 167 1.68 10.12 0.12
N PHE A 168 0.53 9.46 0.30
CA PHE A 168 0.32 8.07 -0.10
C PHE A 168 -0.89 7.85 -0.99
N ALA A 169 -1.38 8.88 -1.66
CA ALA A 169 -2.51 8.80 -2.60
C ALA A 169 -2.30 7.72 -3.68
N GLU A 170 -1.04 7.55 -4.08
CA GLU A 170 -0.60 6.55 -5.06
C GLU A 170 -0.66 5.12 -4.54
N GLN A 171 -0.83 4.95 -3.22
CA GLN A 171 -0.93 3.68 -2.50
C GLN A 171 -2.40 3.29 -2.19
N ILE A 172 -3.39 4.07 -2.66
CA ILE A 172 -4.82 3.80 -2.47
C ILE A 172 -5.50 3.52 -3.83
N PRO A 173 -6.30 2.45 -3.97
CA PRO A 173 -7.14 2.23 -5.14
C PRO A 173 -8.12 3.40 -5.37
N GLU A 174 -8.31 3.81 -6.64
CA GLU A 174 -9.23 4.91 -6.98
C GLU A 174 -10.67 4.67 -6.50
N SER A 175 -11.12 3.41 -6.52
CA SER A 175 -12.46 3.05 -6.06
C SER A 175 -12.69 3.43 -4.60
N TYR A 176 -11.64 3.41 -3.76
CA TYR A 176 -11.73 3.78 -2.35
C TYR A 176 -11.76 5.30 -2.23
N LEU A 177 -10.90 6.00 -2.99
CA LEU A 177 -10.91 7.47 -3.05
C LEU A 177 -12.23 8.04 -3.59
N GLU A 178 -12.94 7.34 -4.47
CA GLU A 178 -14.22 7.80 -5.04
C GLU A 178 -15.43 7.46 -4.17
N ASN A 179 -15.43 6.31 -3.49
CA ASN A 179 -16.65 5.74 -2.90
C ASN A 179 -16.58 5.52 -1.39
N ASP A 180 -15.39 5.53 -0.80
CA ASP A 180 -15.25 5.24 0.63
C ASP A 180 -15.23 6.52 1.47
N THR A 181 -15.86 6.40 2.62
CA THR A 181 -15.95 7.45 3.63
C THR A 181 -15.44 6.93 4.97
N ALA A 182 -15.02 7.86 5.81
CA ALA A 182 -14.68 7.67 7.20
C ALA A 182 -15.60 8.52 8.07
N PHE A 183 -15.69 8.20 9.36
CA PHE A 183 -16.36 9.04 10.34
C PHE A 183 -15.33 9.78 11.18
N LEU A 184 -15.29 11.11 11.05
CA LEU A 184 -14.40 11.99 11.78
C LEU A 184 -15.09 12.53 13.04
N CYS A 185 -14.53 12.23 14.20
CA CYS A 185 -14.97 12.75 15.48
C CYS A 185 -14.41 14.16 15.76
N PRO A 186 -15.04 14.95 16.66
CA PRO A 186 -14.60 16.31 16.97
C PRO A 186 -13.17 16.43 17.54
N ASP A 187 -12.62 15.34 18.08
CA ASP A 187 -11.28 15.27 18.64
C ASP A 187 -10.21 14.85 17.61
N GLY A 188 -10.59 14.62 16.36
CA GLY A 188 -9.69 14.21 15.28
C GLY A 188 -9.61 12.71 15.06
N THR A 189 -10.28 11.90 15.90
CA THR A 189 -10.29 10.44 15.74
C THR A 189 -11.08 10.03 14.50
N LEU A 190 -10.54 9.09 13.72
CA LEU A 190 -11.18 8.53 12.53
C LEU A 190 -11.68 7.11 12.82
N PHE A 191 -12.94 6.86 12.48
CA PHE A 191 -13.55 5.54 12.54
C PHE A 191 -14.00 5.10 11.15
N SER A 192 -14.11 3.78 10.95
CA SER A 192 -14.60 3.20 9.70
C SER A 192 -16.06 3.52 9.40
N ARG A 193 -16.86 3.80 10.44
CA ARG A 193 -18.29 4.11 10.34
C ARG A 193 -18.79 4.76 11.62
N ALA A 194 -19.95 5.42 11.56
CA ALA A 194 -20.57 6.07 12.71
C ALA A 194 -20.89 5.08 13.84
N GLU A 195 -21.28 3.84 13.53
CA GLU A 195 -21.57 2.82 14.53
C GLU A 195 -20.33 2.43 15.34
N ALA A 196 -19.16 2.36 14.71
CA ALA A 196 -17.91 2.05 15.39
C ALA A 196 -17.49 3.20 16.33
N ALA A 197 -17.76 4.45 15.94
CA ALA A 197 -17.56 5.60 16.80
C ALA A 197 -18.52 5.58 18.01
N ALA A 198 -19.79 5.24 17.78
CA ALA A 198 -20.79 5.12 18.84
C ALA A 198 -20.44 4.01 19.85
N ASP A 199 -19.98 2.84 19.37
CA ASP A 199 -19.49 1.74 20.22
C ASP A 199 -18.28 2.17 21.08
N ALA A 200 -17.46 3.10 20.58
CA ALA A 200 -16.34 3.71 21.30
C ALA A 200 -16.75 4.90 22.21
N GLY A 201 -18.04 5.26 22.26
CA GLY A 201 -18.58 6.32 23.11
C GLY A 201 -18.63 7.72 22.49
N TYR A 202 -18.54 7.82 21.16
CA TYR A 202 -18.68 9.09 20.44
C TYR A 202 -20.11 9.29 19.92
N ASP A 203 -20.76 10.35 20.39
CA ASP A 203 -22.15 10.68 20.02
C ASP A 203 -22.24 11.69 18.85
N THR A 204 -21.11 12.24 18.40
CA THR A 204 -21.06 13.29 17.38
C THR A 204 -19.85 13.11 16.46
N GLY A 205 -19.98 13.58 15.22
CA GLY A 205 -18.95 13.52 14.18
C GLY A 205 -19.55 13.76 12.81
N MET A 206 -18.73 13.69 11.77
CA MET A 206 -19.16 13.85 10.39
C MET A 206 -18.57 12.78 9.49
N GLU A 207 -19.34 12.40 8.49
CA GLU A 207 -18.84 11.57 7.40
C GLU A 207 -17.96 12.43 6.48
N ILE A 208 -16.76 11.92 6.18
CA ILE A 208 -15.76 12.58 5.33
C ILE A 208 -15.25 11.58 4.29
N SER A 209 -15.09 12.01 3.05
CA SER A 209 -14.59 11.11 2.00
C SER A 209 -13.09 10.87 2.14
N PHE A 210 -12.61 9.71 1.70
CA PHE A 210 -11.17 9.42 1.66
C PHE A 210 -10.41 10.43 0.79
N ARG A 211 -11.05 10.96 -0.26
CA ARG A 211 -10.45 12.02 -1.11
C ARG A 211 -10.22 13.32 -0.35
N ASP A 212 -11.17 13.73 0.49
CA ASP A 212 -11.02 14.93 1.31
C ASP A 212 -9.97 14.73 2.42
N LEU A 213 -9.89 13.52 2.98
CA LEU A 213 -8.82 13.16 3.90
C LEU A 213 -7.45 13.26 3.21
N MET A 214 -7.32 12.77 1.97
CA MET A 214 -6.08 12.83 1.19
C MET A 214 -5.64 14.26 0.83
N SER A 215 -6.57 15.17 0.51
CA SER A 215 -6.20 16.52 0.06
C SER A 215 -5.62 17.38 1.19
N GLY A 216 -5.87 17.01 2.45
CA GLY A 216 -5.42 17.78 3.61
C GLY A 216 -6.18 19.10 3.80
N ASP A 217 -7.27 19.31 3.05
CA ASP A 217 -8.12 20.51 3.19
C ASP A 217 -8.90 20.52 4.54
N TYR A 218 -8.90 19.39 5.25
CA TYR A 218 -9.32 19.26 6.64
C TYR A 218 -8.09 19.12 7.55
N GLU A 219 -7.78 20.17 8.32
CA GLU A 219 -6.84 20.04 9.45
C GLU A 219 -7.50 19.15 10.51
N LEU A 220 -6.95 17.95 10.72
CA LEU A 220 -7.29 17.15 11.89
C LEU A 220 -6.93 17.99 13.13
N PRO A 221 -7.86 18.22 14.08
CA PRO A 221 -7.54 18.96 15.29
C PRO A 221 -6.38 18.24 15.99
N ALA A 222 -5.42 19.02 16.48
CA ALA A 222 -4.28 18.48 17.20
C ALA A 222 -4.77 17.54 18.32
N PRO A 223 -4.17 16.35 18.49
CA PRO A 223 -4.62 15.39 19.48
C PRO A 223 -4.71 16.09 20.84
N ALA A 224 -5.84 15.90 21.53
CA ALA A 224 -6.04 16.47 22.85
C ALA A 224 -4.89 15.97 23.74
N ALA A 225 -3.99 16.87 24.10
CA ALA A 225 -2.88 16.59 25.00
C ALA A 225 -3.41 15.82 26.22
N GLU A 226 -2.79 14.69 26.55
CA GLU A 226 -3.14 13.85 27.68
C GLU A 226 -3.48 14.72 28.89
N SER A 227 -4.78 14.86 29.17
CA SER A 227 -5.18 15.54 30.39
C SER A 227 -4.83 14.56 31.50
N HIS A 228 -3.69 14.80 32.15
CA HIS A 228 -3.34 14.15 33.39
C HIS A 228 -4.58 14.12 34.27
N MET A 229 -5.18 12.93 34.42
CA MET A 229 -6.20 12.72 35.43
C MET A 229 -5.55 13.07 36.76
N LYS A 230 -5.99 14.18 37.35
CA LYS A 230 -5.75 14.42 38.77
C LYS A 230 -6.38 13.25 39.51
N PRO A 231 -5.65 12.59 40.44
CA PRO A 231 -6.30 11.68 41.36
C PRO A 231 -7.23 12.51 42.24
N GLY A 232 -8.52 12.18 42.21
CA GLY A 232 -9.55 12.78 43.04
C GLY A 232 -9.59 12.13 44.42
N ALA A 233 -9.56 13.01 45.43
CA ALA A 233 -9.91 12.85 46.86
C ALA A 233 -9.08 11.86 47.69
#